data_AF-A0A0D3D477-F1
#
_entry.id   AF-A0A0D3D477-F1
#
_cell.length_a   1.000
_cell.length_b   1.000
_cell.length_c   1.000
_cell.angle_alpha   90.00
_cell.angle_beta   90.00
_cell.angle_gamma   90.00
#
_symmetry.space_group_name_H-M   'P 1'
#
loop_
_entity.id
_entity.type
_entity.pdbx_description
1 polymer ?
#
loop_
_entity_poly.entity_id
_entity_poly.type
_entity_poly.pdbx_seq_one_letter_code
_entity_poly.pdbx_strand_id
1 'polypeptide(L)'
;MLAVLLFNAVDFSVVDNTGDSAGGRRFRKEIGDVNYTTKSLRAATAFTWRLFQQANKPSDRRSTPKISMVMENGDGVAYSSQGEIHFNAGYLLGVLGDVRREFTGVVYHKVVHSWQWNGAGQAPSGLVEEIADYVRMKEGYAASHWVGPGQGDRWVGPGL
;
A
#
# COMPACT_ATOMS: atom_id res chain seq x y z
N MET A 1 34.27 -3.71 -19.06
CA MET A 1 33.83 -3.99 -17.68
C MET A 1 32.31 -4.08 -17.72
N LEU A 2 31.75 -5.29 -17.63
CA LEU A 2 30.30 -5.52 -17.73
C LEU A 2 29.70 -5.20 -16.36
N ALA A 3 29.06 -4.03 -16.23
CA ALA A 3 28.27 -3.72 -15.04
C ALA A 3 26.98 -4.54 -15.12
N VAL A 4 26.94 -5.68 -14.43
CA VAL A 4 25.70 -6.40 -14.18
C VAL A 4 24.90 -5.52 -13.22
N LEU A 5 23.97 -4.74 -13.76
CA LEU A 5 22.93 -4.10 -12.96
C LEU A 5 22.07 -5.23 -12.38
N LEU A 6 22.30 -5.57 -11.11
CA LEU A 6 21.38 -6.39 -10.33
C LEU A 6 20.05 -5.63 -10.24
N PHE A 7 19.14 -5.91 -11.18
CA PHE A 7 17.72 -5.70 -10.94
C PHE A 7 17.34 -6.74 -9.90
N ASN A 8 17.31 -6.36 -8.61
CA ASN A 8 16.63 -7.17 -7.62
C ASN A 8 15.14 -7.16 -8.01
N ALA A 9 14.72 -8.20 -8.74
CA ALA A 9 13.33 -8.43 -9.03
C ALA A 9 12.62 -8.59 -7.67
N VAL A 10 11.54 -7.82 -7.48
CA VAL A 10 10.71 -7.92 -6.28
C VAL A 10 9.68 -9.01 -6.55
N ASP A 11 9.67 -10.02 -5.70
CA ASP A 11 8.64 -11.06 -5.72
C ASP A 11 7.36 -10.53 -5.08
N PHE A 12 6.23 -10.78 -5.73
CA PHE A 12 4.92 -10.39 -5.23
C PHE A 12 4.06 -11.64 -5.04
N SER A 13 3.46 -11.78 -3.86
CA SER A 13 2.54 -12.87 -3.56
C SER A 13 1.30 -12.37 -2.84
N VAL A 14 0.13 -12.84 -3.24
CA VAL A 14 -1.13 -12.51 -2.58
C VAL A 14 -1.84 -13.81 -2.18
N VAL A 15 -2.30 -13.89 -0.93
CA VAL A 15 -3.10 -15.00 -0.42
C VAL A 15 -4.47 -14.46 -0.02
N ASP A 16 -5.54 -15.15 -0.44
CA ASP A 16 -6.89 -14.90 0.02
C ASP A 16 -7.26 -15.90 1.12
N ASN A 17 -7.25 -15.45 2.38
CA ASN A 17 -7.61 -16.21 3.57
C ASN A 17 -8.99 -15.79 4.13
N THR A 18 -9.86 -15.22 3.28
CA THR A 18 -11.14 -14.68 3.74
C THR A 18 -12.27 -15.70 3.80
N GLY A 19 -12.09 -16.87 3.19
CA GLY A 19 -13.16 -17.86 3.04
C GLY A 19 -14.40 -17.28 2.37
N ASP A 20 -15.59 -17.66 2.84
CA ASP A 20 -16.87 -17.10 2.36
C ASP A 20 -17.37 -15.92 3.23
N SER A 21 -16.46 -15.11 3.77
CA SER A 21 -16.87 -13.89 4.46
C SER A 21 -17.50 -12.90 3.48
N ALA A 22 -18.38 -12.01 3.99
CA ALA A 22 -19.00 -10.99 3.16
C ALA A 22 -17.96 -10.04 2.54
N GLY A 23 -16.93 -9.67 3.31
CA GLY A 23 -15.77 -8.91 2.83
C GLY A 23 -14.99 -9.64 1.74
N GLY A 24 -14.73 -10.94 1.93
CA GLY A 24 -14.08 -11.79 0.93
C GLY A 24 -14.86 -11.86 -0.39
N ARG A 25 -16.20 -11.94 -0.33
CA ARG A 25 -17.04 -11.88 -1.53
C ARG A 25 -16.92 -10.54 -2.25
N ARG A 26 -16.90 -9.40 -1.53
CA ARG A 26 -16.67 -8.08 -2.15
C ARG A 26 -15.28 -8.02 -2.80
N PHE A 27 -14.26 -8.52 -2.11
CA PHE A 27 -12.89 -8.58 -2.63
C PHE A 27 -12.80 -9.30 -3.99
N ARG A 28 -13.42 -10.48 -4.09
CA ARG A 28 -13.39 -11.25 -5.35
C ARG A 28 -14.26 -10.63 -6.44
N LYS A 29 -15.44 -10.09 -6.10
CA LYS A 29 -16.44 -9.63 -7.08
C LYS A 29 -16.23 -8.20 -7.58
N GLU A 30 -15.89 -7.28 -6.69
CA GLU A 30 -15.87 -5.84 -6.98
C GLU A 30 -14.46 -5.31 -7.29
N ILE A 31 -13.42 -5.98 -6.77
CA ILE A 31 -12.04 -5.51 -6.87
C ILE A 31 -11.27 -6.27 -7.96
N GLY A 32 -11.46 -7.59 -8.05
CA GLY A 32 -10.81 -8.46 -9.03
C GLY A 32 -9.75 -9.40 -8.45
N ASP A 33 -9.95 -9.84 -7.20
CA ASP A 33 -9.22 -10.92 -6.54
C ASP A 33 -7.69 -10.77 -6.44
N VAL A 34 -7.02 -11.88 -6.13
CA VAL A 34 -5.56 -11.98 -5.96
C VAL A 34 -4.78 -11.48 -7.21
N ASN A 35 -5.34 -11.64 -8.40
CA ASN A 35 -4.72 -11.24 -9.65
C ASN A 35 -4.67 -9.71 -9.78
N TYR A 36 -5.78 -9.03 -9.50
CA TYR A 36 -5.79 -7.57 -9.48
C TYR A 36 -4.87 -7.04 -8.38
N THR A 37 -4.94 -7.61 -7.17
CA THR A 37 -4.08 -7.20 -6.06
C THR A 37 -2.60 -7.32 -6.39
N THR A 38 -2.19 -8.42 -7.01
CA THR A 38 -0.79 -8.60 -7.44
C THR A 38 -0.36 -7.53 -8.45
N LYS A 39 -1.24 -7.15 -9.39
CA LYS A 39 -0.98 -6.04 -10.32
C LYS A 39 -0.89 -4.70 -9.58
N SER A 40 -1.75 -4.45 -8.60
CA SER A 40 -1.72 -3.23 -7.78
C SER A 40 -0.45 -3.12 -6.95
N LEU A 41 0.05 -4.21 -6.34
CA LEU A 41 1.32 -4.22 -5.61
C LEU A 41 2.51 -3.85 -6.51
N ARG A 42 2.54 -4.40 -7.74
CA ARG A 42 3.56 -4.08 -8.75
C ARG A 42 3.47 -2.63 -9.19
N ALA A 43 2.26 -2.15 -9.49
CA ALA A 43 2.01 -0.79 -9.93
C ALA A 43 2.39 0.24 -8.85
N ALA A 44 1.98 -0.01 -7.60
CA ALA A 44 2.35 0.80 -6.44
C ALA A 44 3.86 0.87 -6.26
N THR A 45 4.56 -0.27 -6.27
CA THR A 45 6.03 -0.33 -6.16
C THR A 45 6.71 0.51 -7.25
N ALA A 46 6.31 0.29 -8.51
CA ALA A 46 6.89 1.02 -9.64
C ALA A 46 6.56 2.52 -9.57
N PHE A 47 5.38 2.89 -9.08
CA PHE A 47 5.00 4.28 -8.87
C PHE A 47 5.82 4.94 -7.76
N THR A 48 5.94 4.31 -6.58
CA THR A 48 6.75 4.80 -5.46
C THR A 48 8.19 5.05 -5.89
N TRP A 49 8.82 4.10 -6.60
CA TRP A 49 10.19 4.28 -7.08
C TRP A 49 10.32 5.42 -8.09
N ARG A 50 9.33 5.64 -8.96
CA ARG A 50 9.34 6.78 -9.90
C ARG A 50 9.17 8.09 -9.17
N LEU A 51 8.21 8.17 -8.24
CA LEU A 51 7.88 9.37 -7.49
C LEU A 51 9.06 9.87 -6.65
N PHE A 52 9.82 8.96 -6.03
CA PHE A 52 11.01 9.30 -5.25
C PHE A 52 12.33 9.17 -6.02
N GLN A 53 12.28 9.08 -7.36
CA GLN A 53 13.45 9.03 -8.25
C GLN A 53 14.40 7.84 -7.98
N GLN A 54 13.90 6.78 -7.35
CA GLN A 54 14.62 5.53 -7.08
C GLN A 54 14.56 4.54 -8.25
N ALA A 55 13.77 4.80 -9.30
CA ALA A 55 13.67 3.94 -10.48
C ALA A 55 15.03 3.74 -11.18
N ASN A 56 15.85 4.79 -11.27
CA ASN A 56 17.17 4.77 -11.90
C ASN A 56 18.32 4.68 -10.89
N LYS A 57 18.02 4.56 -9.59
CA LYS A 57 19.00 4.44 -8.50
C LYS A 57 18.63 3.29 -7.55
N PRO A 58 18.80 2.02 -7.96
CA PRO A 58 18.47 0.88 -7.11
C PRO A 58 19.23 0.85 -5.78
N SER A 59 20.42 1.46 -5.71
CA SER A 59 21.20 1.62 -4.48
C SER A 59 20.49 2.43 -3.40
N ASP A 60 19.58 3.32 -3.79
CA ASP A 60 18.87 4.21 -2.88
C ASP A 60 17.57 3.56 -2.37
N ARG A 61 17.31 2.30 -2.74
CA ARG A 61 16.14 1.54 -2.30
C ARG A 61 16.45 0.73 -1.05
N ARG A 62 15.45 0.62 -0.18
CA ARG A 62 15.47 -0.40 0.88
C ARG A 62 15.51 -1.78 0.24
N SER A 63 16.32 -2.69 0.80
CA SER A 63 16.38 -4.08 0.35
C SER A 63 15.11 -4.81 0.78
N THR A 64 14.20 -5.01 -0.17
CA THR A 64 12.92 -5.70 0.01
C THR A 64 12.73 -6.66 -1.16
N PRO A 65 13.24 -7.90 -1.07
CA PRO A 65 13.20 -8.86 -2.19
C PRO A 65 11.79 -9.41 -2.44
N LYS A 66 10.89 -9.30 -1.45
CA LYS A 66 9.52 -9.80 -1.53
C LYS A 66 8.55 -8.84 -0.86
N ILE A 67 7.39 -8.64 -1.48
CA ILE A 67 6.21 -8.05 -0.86
C ILE A 67 5.07 -9.08 -0.89
N SER A 68 4.63 -9.52 0.28
CA SER A 68 3.44 -10.37 0.43
C SER A 68 2.22 -9.56 0.85
N MET A 69 1.04 -10.02 0.45
CA MET A 69 -0.21 -9.53 0.99
C MET A 69 -1.14 -10.69 1.35
N VAL A 70 -1.75 -10.62 2.53
CA VAL A 70 -2.78 -11.55 2.99
C VAL A 70 -4.09 -10.78 3.12
N MET A 71 -5.11 -11.24 2.42
CA MET A 71 -6.50 -10.83 2.68
C MET A 71 -7.03 -11.71 3.81
N GLU A 72 -7.48 -11.11 4.90
CA GLU A 72 -7.93 -11.83 6.09
C GLU A 72 -9.19 -11.24 6.69
N ASN A 73 -9.79 -11.98 7.63
CA ASN A 73 -10.92 -11.49 8.41
C ASN A 73 -10.38 -11.01 9.76
N GLY A 74 -10.25 -9.69 9.92
CA GLY A 74 -9.73 -9.06 11.13
C GLY A 74 -10.32 -7.66 11.33
N ASP A 75 -9.69 -6.90 12.22
CA ASP A 75 -10.13 -5.57 12.66
C ASP A 75 -9.24 -4.44 12.14
N GLY A 76 -9.85 -3.29 11.89
CA GLY A 76 -9.17 -2.13 11.30
C GLY A 76 -9.06 -2.22 9.78
N VAL A 77 -8.24 -1.37 9.17
CA VAL A 77 -8.12 -1.28 7.70
C VAL A 77 -7.10 -2.28 7.16
N ALA A 78 -5.83 -2.06 7.49
CA ALA A 78 -4.70 -2.87 7.06
C ALA A 78 -3.45 -2.49 7.86
N TYR A 79 -2.48 -3.39 7.98
CA TYR A 79 -1.16 -3.10 8.56
C TYR A 79 -0.03 -3.70 7.72
N SER A 80 1.19 -3.24 7.97
CA SER A 80 2.39 -3.72 7.27
C SER A 80 3.50 -4.03 8.26
N SER A 81 4.16 -5.17 8.08
CA SER A 81 5.30 -5.58 8.89
C SER A 81 6.29 -6.33 8.01
N GLN A 82 7.55 -5.89 7.98
CA GLN A 82 8.66 -6.59 7.31
C GLN A 82 8.39 -6.99 5.83
N GLY A 83 7.64 -6.18 5.08
CA GLY A 83 7.30 -6.47 3.67
C GLY A 83 6.07 -7.36 3.49
N GLU A 84 5.39 -7.71 4.58
CA GLU A 84 4.09 -8.36 4.57
C GLU A 84 2.97 -7.35 4.87
N ILE A 85 1.93 -7.38 4.05
CA ILE A 85 0.76 -6.52 4.17
C ILE A 85 -0.43 -7.40 4.56
N HIS A 86 -1.11 -7.03 5.64
CA HIS A 86 -2.37 -7.66 6.03
C HIS A 86 -3.51 -6.69 5.77
N PHE A 87 -4.51 -7.13 5.03
CA PHE A 87 -5.69 -6.34 4.70
C PHE A 87 -6.94 -7.03 5.21
N ASN A 88 -7.71 -6.29 6.00
CA ASN A 88 -8.92 -6.80 6.60
C ASN A 88 -10.07 -6.68 5.60
N ALA A 89 -10.57 -7.81 5.11
CA ALA A 89 -11.70 -7.83 4.19
C ALA A 89 -12.97 -7.26 4.82
N GLY A 90 -13.09 -7.29 6.16
CA GLY A 90 -14.18 -6.67 6.90
C GLY A 90 -14.30 -5.16 6.67
N TYR A 91 -13.17 -4.46 6.49
CA TYR A 91 -13.16 -3.03 6.17
C TYR A 91 -13.94 -2.70 4.90
N LEU A 92 -13.88 -3.60 3.90
CA LEU A 92 -14.57 -3.40 2.62
C LEU A 92 -16.09 -3.28 2.79
N LEU A 93 -16.68 -3.80 3.87
CA LEU A 93 -18.12 -3.70 4.10
C LEU A 93 -18.57 -2.27 4.41
N GLY A 94 -17.70 -1.47 5.03
CA GLY A 94 -17.97 -0.06 5.34
C GLY A 94 -17.70 0.90 4.18
N VAL A 95 -17.06 0.44 3.11
CA VAL A 95 -16.75 1.29 1.95
C VAL A 95 -18.01 1.51 1.11
N LEU A 96 -18.45 2.76 1.10
CA LEU A 96 -19.52 3.27 0.24
C LEU A 96 -18.91 3.80 -1.08
N GLY A 97 -19.50 3.45 -2.22
CA GLY A 97 -19.04 3.89 -3.53
C GLY A 97 -18.01 2.94 -4.16
N ASP A 98 -16.93 3.51 -4.74
CA ASP A 98 -15.94 2.75 -5.49
C ASP A 98 -14.96 2.01 -4.57
N VAL A 99 -15.33 0.77 -4.22
CA VAL A 99 -14.53 -0.13 -3.37
C VAL A 99 -13.17 -0.42 -3.97
N ARG A 100 -13.10 -0.58 -5.28
CA ARG A 100 -11.85 -0.92 -5.97
C ARG A 100 -10.86 0.23 -5.88
N ARG A 101 -11.33 1.47 -6.02
CA ARG A 101 -10.52 2.68 -5.84
C ARG A 101 -10.00 2.81 -4.41
N GLU A 102 -10.86 2.64 -3.39
CA GLU A 102 -10.40 2.74 -1.99
C GLU A 102 -9.39 1.63 -1.66
N PHE A 103 -9.70 0.39 -2.02
CA PHE A 103 -8.79 -0.74 -1.84
C PHE A 103 -7.43 -0.47 -2.49
N THR A 104 -7.42 0.03 -3.73
CA THR A 104 -6.18 0.33 -4.46
C THR A 104 -5.39 1.43 -3.76
N GLY A 105 -6.06 2.46 -3.23
CA GLY A 105 -5.43 3.51 -2.43
C GLY A 105 -4.75 2.97 -1.17
N VAL A 106 -5.42 2.10 -0.41
CA VAL A 106 -4.84 1.45 0.77
C VAL A 106 -3.67 0.53 0.39
N VAL A 107 -3.74 -0.18 -0.73
CA VAL A 107 -2.60 -0.97 -1.23
C VAL A 107 -1.41 -0.08 -1.55
N TYR A 108 -1.61 1.05 -2.23
CA TYR A 108 -0.55 2.02 -2.50
C TYR A 108 0.08 2.54 -1.21
N HIS A 109 -0.74 2.88 -0.22
CA HIS A 109 -0.29 3.29 1.11
C HIS A 109 0.62 2.24 1.76
N LYS A 110 0.13 0.99 1.87
CA LYS A 110 0.85 -0.07 2.57
C LYS A 110 2.12 -0.53 1.85
N VAL A 111 2.18 -0.42 0.52
CA VAL A 111 3.41 -0.69 -0.25
C VAL A 111 4.52 0.31 0.10
N VAL A 112 4.20 1.57 0.42
CA VAL A 112 5.23 2.56 0.80
C VAL A 112 5.99 2.13 2.03
N HIS A 113 5.32 1.55 3.03
CA HIS A 113 5.95 1.04 4.25
C HIS A 113 6.98 -0.06 3.99
N SER A 114 6.92 -0.73 2.83
CA SER A 114 7.91 -1.72 2.39
C SER A 114 9.19 -1.08 1.83
N TRP A 115 9.13 0.17 1.40
CA TRP A 115 10.23 0.92 0.77
C TRP A 115 10.82 2.00 1.66
N GLN A 116 10.02 2.50 2.59
CA GLN A 116 10.37 3.60 3.47
C GLN A 116 11.24 3.14 4.65
N TRP A 117 12.18 3.99 5.05
CA TRP A 117 12.87 3.88 6.33
C TRP A 117 12.15 4.72 7.37
N ASN A 118 11.94 4.15 8.56
CA ASN A 118 11.34 4.85 9.70
C ASN A 118 12.40 5.36 10.70
N GLY A 119 13.65 5.54 10.25
CA GLY A 119 14.75 6.03 11.10
C GLY A 119 15.01 5.15 12.32
N ALA A 120 15.00 3.83 12.16
CA ALA A 120 15.08 2.87 13.27
C ALA A 120 14.00 3.10 14.36
N GLY A 121 12.80 3.47 13.93
CA GLY A 121 11.67 3.77 14.81
C GLY A 121 11.72 5.14 15.47
N GLN A 122 12.70 5.99 15.16
CA GLN A 122 12.83 7.34 15.73
C GLN A 122 12.10 8.40 14.89
N ALA A 123 11.72 8.08 13.65
CA ALA A 123 10.92 9.00 12.85
C ALA A 123 9.53 9.18 13.48
N PRO A 124 8.97 10.42 13.50
CA PRO A 124 7.59 10.63 13.93
C PRO A 124 6.63 9.75 13.12
N SER A 125 5.76 8.99 13.79
CA SER A 125 4.87 8.05 13.12
C SER A 125 3.95 8.72 12.09
N GLY A 126 3.42 9.91 12.40
CA GLY A 126 2.59 10.66 11.46
C GLY A 126 3.33 11.00 10.16
N LEU A 127 4.61 11.39 10.24
CA LEU A 127 5.42 11.64 9.04
C LEU A 127 5.58 10.37 8.17
N VAL A 128 5.73 9.21 8.81
CA VAL A 128 5.85 7.93 8.12
C VAL A 128 4.55 7.63 7.35
N GLU A 129 3.40 7.77 8.01
CA GLU A 129 2.08 7.58 7.39
C GLU A 129 1.75 8.63 6.32
N GLU A 130 2.12 9.90 6.51
CA GLU A 130 1.88 10.96 5.52
C GLU A 130 2.62 10.76 4.21
N ILE A 131 3.83 10.21 4.26
CA ILE A 131 4.55 9.87 3.04
C ILE A 131 3.78 8.78 2.29
N ALA A 132 3.19 7.82 3.00
CA ALA A 132 2.34 6.80 2.40
C ALA A 132 1.02 7.38 1.83
N ASP A 133 0.38 8.29 2.57
CA ASP A 133 -0.81 9.01 2.11
C ASP A 133 -0.50 9.88 0.88
N TYR A 134 0.64 10.57 0.87
CA TYR A 134 1.10 11.35 -0.27
C TYR A 134 1.23 10.50 -1.54
N VAL A 135 1.74 9.26 -1.43
CA VAL A 135 1.85 8.36 -2.59
C VAL A 135 0.47 7.99 -3.13
N ARG A 136 -0.49 7.56 -2.29
CA ARG A 136 -1.85 7.24 -2.78
C ARG A 136 -2.54 8.48 -3.36
N MET A 137 -2.33 9.66 -2.76
CA MET A 137 -2.85 10.93 -3.28
C MET A 137 -2.31 11.25 -4.67
N LYS A 138 -1.01 11.09 -4.89
CA LYS A 138 -0.35 11.46 -6.14
C LYS A 138 -0.78 10.59 -7.33
N GLU A 139 -1.22 9.36 -7.09
CA GLU A 139 -1.84 8.50 -8.11
C GLU A 139 -3.37 8.69 -8.18
N GLY A 140 -3.91 9.68 -7.46
CA GLY A 140 -5.31 10.03 -7.51
C GLY A 140 -6.20 9.11 -6.69
N TYR A 141 -5.69 8.41 -5.68
CA TYR A 141 -6.47 7.58 -4.74
C TYR A 141 -6.69 8.27 -3.38
N ALA A 142 -6.97 9.58 -3.37
CA ALA A 142 -7.32 10.30 -2.15
C ALA A 142 -8.45 9.59 -1.39
N ALA A 143 -8.30 9.43 -0.07
CA ALA A 143 -9.30 8.77 0.75
C ALA A 143 -10.57 9.64 0.84
N SER A 144 -11.74 8.99 0.87
CA SER A 144 -13.03 9.69 0.83
C SER A 144 -13.30 10.59 2.04
N HIS A 145 -12.62 10.34 3.16
CA HIS A 145 -12.76 11.11 4.40
C HIS A 145 -11.78 12.29 4.50
N TRP A 146 -10.87 12.47 3.53
CA TRP A 146 -9.95 13.60 3.56
C TRP A 146 -10.67 14.90 3.28
N VAL A 147 -10.31 15.93 4.06
CA VAL A 147 -10.80 17.29 3.89
C VAL A 147 -10.17 17.96 2.67
N GLY A 148 -10.81 19.02 2.17
CA GLY A 148 -10.34 19.72 0.98
C GLY A 148 -9.01 20.48 1.21
N PRO A 149 -8.39 20.97 0.11
CA PRO A 149 -7.19 21.79 0.19
C PRO A 149 -7.35 22.96 1.18
N GLY A 150 -6.41 23.08 2.13
CA GLY A 150 -6.42 24.14 3.15
C GLY A 150 -7.36 23.93 4.33
N GLN A 151 -8.06 22.78 4.41
CA GLN A 151 -8.99 22.47 5.51
C GLN A 151 -8.42 21.51 6.55
N GLY A 152 -7.16 21.08 6.39
CA GLY A 152 -6.51 20.21 7.36
C GLY A 152 -6.01 20.99 8.58
N ASP A 153 -6.28 20.47 9.78
CA ASP A 153 -5.85 21.10 11.03
C ASP A 153 -4.36 20.88 11.35
N ARG A 154 -3.76 19.88 10.70
CA ARG A 154 -2.36 19.51 10.88
C ARG A 154 -1.84 18.84 9.62
N TRP A 155 -0.57 19.07 9.34
CA TRP A 155 0.16 18.23 8.39
C TRP A 155 0.31 16.83 8.98
N VAL A 156 0.70 16.74 10.27
CA VAL A 156 1.08 15.48 10.95
C VAL A 156 -0.12 14.76 11.62
N GLY A 157 -0.67 13.70 11.02
CA GLY A 157 -1.88 12.99 11.50
C GLY A 157 -1.71 11.46 11.69
N PRO A 158 -2.59 10.79 12.45
CA PRO A 158 -2.66 9.33 12.44
C PRO A 158 -3.23 8.94 11.07
N GLY A 159 -2.39 8.47 10.16
CA GLY A 159 -2.84 7.94 8.88
C GLY A 159 -3.73 6.70 9.07
N LEU A 160 -4.61 6.48 8.08
CA LEU A 160 -5.68 5.46 7.98
C LEU A 160 -6.53 5.20 9.24
#